data_AF-A0A5C7V209-F1
#
_entry.id   AF-A0A5C7V209-F1
#
_cell.length_a   1.000
_cell.length_b   1.000
_cell.length_c   1.000
_cell.angle_alpha   90.00
_cell.angle_beta   90.00
_cell.angle_gamma   90.00
#
_symmetry.space_group_name_H-M   'P 1'
#
loop_
_entity.id
_entity.type
_entity.pdbx_description
1 polymer ?
#
loop_
_entity_poly.entity_id
_entity_poly.type
_entity_poly.pdbx_seq_one_letter_code
_entity_poly.pdbx_strand_id
1 'polypeptide(L)'
;MKMATIIGNSNSQTLNGTASDDTIHGGGGNDFIDGKAGTDTIVFAGNRGTFNLVNLSGAVRVTGLNSAPVDYRGDTARIFNAEKVQFANLTETIPATGNTQIAGNTLTQTINGTAGNDTIDGASGNDFIDGKAGTDTAVFFGNRSDFSIINVNGEIHVTGLSTAPADYAGDTARLINIEKLQFTSDPEISVSGNTINIADGDTSPNTADGTGFGSVAQGGAGVIHTFAVKNDGGSTLTLGTPTVPNGFSLVPANPLAASLPSGGSDTFQVRLDSTVAGTKSGQIRIATNDSDENPFNFSINGTVTTTLQITLIGTSSDDSLLLGDQIV
;
A
#
# COMPACT_ATOMS: atom_id res chain seq x y z
N MET A 1 4.70 25.07 -15.17
CA MET A 1 5.35 24.21 -16.17
C MET A 1 4.24 23.54 -17.00
N LYS A 2 4.54 23.01 -18.20
CA LYS A 2 3.51 22.55 -19.15
C LYS A 2 3.37 21.03 -19.06
N MET A 3 2.17 20.56 -18.73
CA MET A 3 1.77 19.15 -18.84
C MET A 3 2.05 18.64 -20.25
N ALA A 4 2.72 17.50 -20.38
CA ALA A 4 2.99 16.85 -21.66
C ALA A 4 2.03 15.68 -21.90
N THR A 5 1.62 15.54 -23.17
CA THR A 5 1.07 14.28 -23.67
C THR A 5 2.15 13.59 -24.45
N ILE A 6 2.65 12.47 -23.94
CA ILE A 6 3.70 11.67 -24.56
C ILE A 6 3.03 10.46 -25.22
N ILE A 7 3.35 10.23 -26.49
CA ILE A 7 2.76 9.14 -27.27
C ILE A 7 3.90 8.32 -27.87
N GLY A 8 4.05 7.10 -27.41
CA GLY A 8 4.92 6.08 -27.97
C GLY A 8 4.29 5.40 -29.19
N ASN A 9 4.83 4.25 -29.56
CA ASN A 9 4.38 3.43 -30.68
C ASN A 9 4.46 1.94 -30.31
N SER A 10 4.23 1.05 -31.27
CA SER A 10 4.17 -0.39 -31.03
C SER A 10 5.52 -1.08 -30.83
N ASN A 11 6.64 -0.34 -30.83
CA ASN A 11 7.96 -0.89 -30.55
C ASN A 11 8.32 -0.67 -29.08
N SER A 12 9.22 -1.49 -28.52
CA SER A 12 9.79 -1.23 -27.20
C SER A 12 10.56 0.09 -27.16
N GLN A 13 10.21 0.97 -26.22
CA GLN A 13 10.84 2.27 -26.07
C GLN A 13 11.22 2.57 -24.61
N THR A 14 12.09 3.56 -24.43
CA THR A 14 12.19 4.28 -23.16
C THR A 14 11.44 5.59 -23.29
N LEU A 15 10.38 5.76 -22.51
CA LEU A 15 9.53 6.95 -22.49
C LEU A 15 9.73 7.68 -21.16
N ASN A 16 10.19 8.93 -21.25
CA ASN A 16 10.47 9.75 -20.07
C ASN A 16 9.54 10.95 -20.04
N GLY A 17 8.83 11.10 -18.93
CA GLY A 17 8.09 12.29 -18.55
C GLY A 17 8.99 13.50 -18.28
N THR A 18 8.33 14.53 -17.78
CA THR A 18 8.85 15.83 -17.40
C THR A 18 8.74 15.99 -15.88
N ALA A 19 8.95 17.20 -15.36
CA ALA A 19 8.74 17.47 -13.93
C ALA A 19 7.32 18.01 -13.66
N SER A 20 6.37 17.76 -14.56
CA SER A 20 4.98 18.18 -14.48
C SER A 20 4.09 16.98 -14.72
N ASP A 21 2.85 17.06 -14.26
CA ASP A 21 1.81 16.06 -14.49
C ASP A 21 1.67 15.73 -16.00
N ASP A 22 2.09 14.54 -16.38
CA ASP A 22 2.09 14.06 -17.75
C ASP A 22 1.03 12.98 -17.99
N THR A 23 0.61 12.89 -19.25
CA THR A 23 -0.19 11.76 -19.74
C THR A 23 0.64 11.00 -20.76
N ILE A 24 0.98 9.76 -20.46
CA ILE A 24 1.93 8.95 -21.27
C ILE A 24 1.21 7.74 -21.84
N HIS A 25 1.16 7.63 -23.16
CA HIS A 25 0.63 6.47 -23.88
C HIS A 25 1.81 5.65 -24.40
N GLY A 26 1.99 4.42 -23.91
CA GLY A 26 3.07 3.52 -24.40
C GLY A 26 2.90 3.17 -25.89
N GLY A 27 1.66 2.83 -26.28
CA GLY A 27 1.32 2.52 -27.67
C GLY A 27 1.63 1.07 -28.10
N GLY A 28 2.11 0.24 -27.17
CA GLY A 28 2.43 -1.17 -27.38
C GLY A 28 3.89 -1.47 -27.04
N GLY A 29 4.36 -2.70 -27.27
CA GLY A 29 5.76 -3.06 -27.04
C GLY A 29 6.19 -3.12 -25.58
N ASN A 30 7.41 -3.62 -25.35
CA ASN A 30 7.97 -3.75 -24.00
C ASN A 30 8.63 -2.44 -23.56
N ASP A 31 7.83 -1.47 -23.15
CA ASP A 31 8.30 -0.14 -22.78
C ASP A 31 8.93 -0.07 -21.38
N PHE A 32 9.88 0.85 -21.23
CA PHE A 32 10.32 1.41 -19.95
C PHE A 32 9.78 2.84 -19.85
N ILE A 33 8.91 3.09 -18.88
CA ILE A 33 8.19 4.35 -18.73
C ILE A 33 8.53 4.95 -17.37
N ASP A 34 9.04 6.17 -17.37
CA ASP A 34 9.33 6.94 -16.16
C ASP A 34 8.57 8.26 -16.20
N GLY A 35 7.56 8.44 -15.34
CA GLY A 35 6.79 9.69 -15.24
C GLY A 35 7.61 10.86 -14.68
N LYS A 36 8.64 10.53 -13.89
CA LYS A 36 9.48 11.45 -13.11
C LYS A 36 8.73 12.17 -11.99
N ALA A 37 8.53 13.47 -12.09
CA ALA A 37 7.97 14.26 -11.00
C ALA A 37 6.69 14.93 -11.47
N GLY A 38 5.70 14.99 -10.60
CA GLY A 38 4.36 15.41 -10.97
C GLY A 38 3.36 14.36 -10.53
N THR A 39 2.10 14.54 -10.92
CA THR A 39 1.08 13.49 -10.86
C THR A 39 0.86 12.96 -12.27
N ASP A 40 1.52 11.86 -12.59
CA ASP A 40 1.60 11.28 -13.91
C ASP A 40 0.55 10.18 -14.13
N THR A 41 0.04 10.09 -15.35
CA THR A 41 -0.96 9.10 -15.76
C THR A 41 -0.47 8.31 -16.97
N ILE A 42 -0.30 7.01 -16.81
CA ILE A 42 0.06 6.09 -17.91
C ILE A 42 -1.21 5.49 -18.50
N VAL A 43 -1.38 5.58 -19.81
CA VAL A 43 -2.64 5.24 -20.49
C VAL A 43 -2.47 4.03 -21.39
N PHE A 44 -3.35 3.04 -21.19
CA PHE A 44 -3.48 1.85 -22.03
C PHE A 44 -4.83 1.87 -22.75
N ALA A 45 -4.80 1.77 -24.09
CA ALA A 45 -6.02 1.64 -24.86
C ALA A 45 -6.54 0.20 -24.72
N GLY A 46 -7.44 -0.03 -23.76
CA GLY A 46 -8.11 -1.31 -23.51
C GLY A 46 -8.76 -1.35 -22.13
N ASN A 47 -9.67 -2.30 -21.89
CA ASN A 47 -10.33 -2.42 -20.58
C ASN A 47 -9.40 -3.07 -19.55
N ARG A 48 -9.48 -2.69 -18.27
CA ARG A 48 -8.59 -3.20 -17.21
C ARG A 48 -8.50 -4.73 -17.16
N GLY A 49 -9.61 -5.43 -17.40
CA GLY A 49 -9.68 -6.89 -17.38
C GLY A 49 -8.92 -7.61 -18.51
N THR A 50 -8.39 -6.88 -19.49
CA THR A 50 -7.54 -7.45 -20.56
C THR A 50 -6.05 -7.31 -20.27
N PHE A 51 -5.68 -6.77 -19.10
CA PHE A 51 -4.29 -6.60 -18.68
C PHE A 51 -4.06 -7.29 -17.34
N ASN A 52 -2.86 -7.80 -17.16
CA ASN A 52 -2.32 -8.09 -15.84
C ASN A 52 -1.56 -6.86 -15.34
N LEU A 53 -1.87 -6.37 -14.15
CA LEU A 53 -1.15 -5.26 -13.51
C LEU A 53 -0.60 -5.78 -12.20
N VAL A 54 0.71 -5.64 -12.02
CA VAL A 54 1.42 -5.98 -10.79
C VAL A 54 2.12 -4.71 -10.31
N ASN A 55 1.92 -4.36 -9.04
CA ASN A 55 2.61 -3.26 -8.39
C ASN A 55 3.45 -3.83 -7.25
N LEU A 56 4.76 -3.59 -7.27
CA LEU A 56 5.69 -3.94 -6.20
C LEU A 56 6.31 -2.63 -5.70
N SER A 57 5.79 -2.12 -4.58
CA SER A 57 6.31 -0.90 -3.94
C SER A 57 6.45 0.31 -4.88
N GLY A 58 5.49 0.51 -5.78
CA GLY A 58 5.45 1.62 -6.74
C GLY A 58 6.07 1.30 -8.10
N ALA A 59 6.92 0.26 -8.20
CA ALA A 59 7.35 -0.28 -9.48
C ALA A 59 6.21 -1.11 -10.07
N VAL A 60 5.72 -0.71 -11.25
CA VAL A 60 4.53 -1.31 -11.86
C VAL A 60 4.89 -2.03 -13.15
N ARG A 61 4.34 -3.24 -13.33
CA ARG A 61 4.31 -3.92 -14.63
C ARG A 61 2.89 -4.09 -15.12
N VAL A 62 2.66 -3.70 -16.36
CA VAL A 62 1.39 -3.90 -17.07
C VAL A 62 1.65 -4.79 -18.27
N THR A 63 1.09 -6.00 -18.26
CA THR A 63 1.20 -6.97 -19.33
C THR A 63 -0.13 -7.16 -20.04
N GLY A 64 -0.16 -7.01 -21.37
CA GLY A 64 -1.39 -7.26 -22.14
C GLY A 64 -1.67 -8.76 -22.32
N LEU A 65 -2.88 -9.19 -21.96
CA LEU A 65 -3.33 -10.57 -22.16
C LEU A 65 -3.68 -10.81 -23.64
N ASN A 66 -3.94 -12.06 -24.00
CA ASN A 66 -4.45 -12.41 -25.34
C ASN A 66 -5.79 -11.74 -25.70
N SER A 67 -6.53 -11.22 -24.73
CA SER A 67 -7.77 -10.46 -24.93
C SER A 67 -7.55 -8.96 -25.08
N ALA A 68 -6.32 -8.45 -24.87
CA ALA A 68 -5.99 -7.04 -25.04
C ALA A 68 -6.10 -6.60 -26.52
N PRO A 69 -6.17 -5.29 -26.79
CA PRO A 69 -5.99 -4.76 -28.14
C PRO A 69 -4.65 -5.20 -28.72
N VAL A 70 -4.60 -5.34 -30.05
CA VAL A 70 -3.54 -6.07 -30.76
C VAL A 70 -2.15 -5.54 -30.43
N ASP A 71 -2.02 -4.22 -30.25
CA ASP A 71 -0.76 -3.53 -30.00
C ASP A 71 -0.16 -3.84 -28.61
N TYR A 72 -0.91 -4.47 -27.69
CA TYR A 72 -0.43 -4.77 -26.33
C TYR A 72 -0.27 -6.27 -26.05
N ARG A 73 -0.65 -7.16 -26.97
CA ARG A 73 -0.77 -8.60 -26.67
C ARG A 73 0.58 -9.24 -26.39
N GLY A 74 0.79 -9.67 -25.15
CA GLY A 74 2.05 -10.28 -24.71
C GLY A 74 3.15 -9.27 -24.38
N ASP A 75 2.91 -7.98 -24.64
CA ASP A 75 3.83 -6.91 -24.31
C ASP A 75 3.71 -6.53 -22.84
N THR A 76 4.84 -6.11 -22.25
CA THR A 76 4.95 -5.70 -20.85
C THR A 76 5.62 -4.33 -20.76
N ALA A 77 4.85 -3.34 -20.32
CA ALA A 77 5.39 -2.04 -19.91
C ALA A 77 5.88 -2.10 -18.46
N ARG A 78 7.07 -1.56 -18.21
CA ARG A 78 7.65 -1.33 -16.88
C ARG A 78 7.52 0.16 -16.57
N ILE A 79 6.87 0.48 -15.47
CA ILE A 79 6.42 1.83 -15.14
C ILE A 79 7.00 2.22 -13.78
N PHE A 80 7.56 3.42 -13.73
CA PHE A 80 8.11 4.03 -12.52
C PHE A 80 7.64 5.48 -12.41
N ASN A 81 7.61 5.97 -11.16
CA ASN A 81 7.27 7.35 -10.84
C ASN A 81 5.96 7.80 -11.51
N ALA A 82 4.89 7.03 -11.32
CA ALA A 82 3.57 7.35 -11.82
C ALA A 82 2.51 7.05 -10.77
N GLU A 83 1.49 7.90 -10.69
CA GLU A 83 0.45 7.83 -9.67
C GLU A 83 -0.80 7.11 -10.20
N LYS A 84 -0.95 7.00 -11.52
CA LYS A 84 -2.16 6.45 -12.14
C LYS A 84 -1.86 5.59 -13.35
N VAL A 85 -2.59 4.48 -13.46
CA VAL A 85 -2.74 3.73 -14.71
C VAL A 85 -4.18 3.83 -15.18
N GLN A 86 -4.37 4.49 -16.32
CA GLN A 86 -5.68 4.66 -16.94
C GLN A 86 -5.92 3.61 -18.03
N PHE A 87 -6.99 2.84 -17.83
CA PHE A 87 -7.59 1.95 -18.81
C PHE A 87 -8.87 2.59 -19.36
N ALA A 88 -9.41 2.01 -20.44
CA ALA A 88 -10.60 2.53 -21.11
C ALA A 88 -11.85 2.59 -20.21
N ASN A 89 -11.93 1.72 -19.20
CA ASN A 89 -13.09 1.60 -18.31
C ASN A 89 -12.79 1.81 -16.82
N LEU A 90 -11.53 2.03 -16.44
CA LEU A 90 -11.11 2.18 -15.05
C LEU A 90 -9.80 2.96 -14.97
N THR A 91 -9.62 3.75 -13.93
CA THR A 91 -8.31 4.29 -13.54
C THR A 91 -7.91 3.65 -12.22
N GLU A 92 -6.76 2.99 -12.20
CA GLU A 92 -6.16 2.47 -10.98
C GLU A 92 -5.17 3.50 -10.45
N THR A 93 -5.26 3.79 -9.15
CA THR A 93 -4.31 4.65 -8.46
C THR A 93 -3.18 3.79 -7.93
N ILE A 94 -1.94 4.23 -8.15
CA ILE A 94 -0.74 3.63 -7.58
C ILE A 94 -0.48 4.36 -6.25
N PRO A 95 -0.50 3.66 -5.10
CA PRO A 95 -0.22 4.29 -3.82
C PRO A 95 1.18 4.88 -3.79
N ALA A 96 1.31 6.08 -3.21
CA ALA A 96 2.61 6.68 -2.98
C ALA A 96 3.36 5.89 -1.90
N THR A 97 4.58 5.44 -2.21
CA THR A 97 5.41 4.68 -1.26
C THR A 97 6.32 5.55 -0.42
N GLY A 98 6.59 6.78 -0.88
CA GLY A 98 7.59 7.66 -0.27
C GLY A 98 9.05 7.26 -0.55
N ASN A 99 9.27 6.14 -1.24
CA ASN A 99 10.59 5.68 -1.65
C ASN A 99 10.99 6.30 -3.00
N THR A 100 12.29 6.48 -3.22
CA THR A 100 12.80 6.81 -4.56
C THR A 100 12.72 5.57 -5.44
N GLN A 101 12.07 5.65 -6.60
CA GLN A 101 12.04 4.54 -7.53
C GLN A 101 13.24 4.59 -8.50
N ILE A 102 13.96 3.48 -8.63
CA ILE A 102 15.15 3.35 -9.47
C ILE A 102 14.96 2.16 -10.41
N ALA A 103 15.07 2.43 -11.71
CA ALA A 103 14.91 1.44 -12.75
C ALA A 103 16.24 1.15 -13.48
N GLY A 104 16.57 -0.12 -13.60
CA GLY A 104 17.57 -0.65 -14.52
C GLY A 104 17.02 -0.83 -15.93
N ASN A 105 17.76 -1.58 -16.75
CA ASN A 105 17.38 -2.00 -18.08
C ASN A 105 17.80 -3.46 -18.29
N THR A 106 17.77 -3.96 -19.53
CA THR A 106 18.03 -5.38 -19.80
C THR A 106 19.52 -5.73 -19.94
N LEU A 107 20.42 -4.81 -19.61
CA LEU A 107 21.87 -5.02 -19.66
C LEU A 107 22.39 -5.25 -18.24
N THR A 108 23.54 -5.92 -18.11
CA THR A 108 24.29 -5.93 -16.85
C THR A 108 24.72 -4.52 -16.44
N GLN A 109 24.32 -4.09 -15.25
CA GLN A 109 24.60 -2.77 -14.73
C GLN A 109 25.21 -2.78 -13.31
N THR A 110 25.79 -1.63 -12.96
CA THR A 110 26.01 -1.26 -11.56
C THR A 110 25.01 -0.17 -11.21
N ILE A 111 24.05 -0.52 -10.34
CA ILE A 111 22.96 0.35 -9.91
C ILE A 111 23.26 0.81 -8.50
N ASN A 112 23.18 2.12 -8.28
CA ASN A 112 23.41 2.73 -6.97
C ASN A 112 22.14 3.44 -6.53
N GLY A 113 21.67 3.09 -5.34
CA GLY A 113 20.65 3.79 -4.59
C GLY A 113 21.06 5.21 -4.19
N THR A 114 20.15 5.86 -3.50
CA THR A 114 20.31 7.17 -2.89
C THR A 114 20.82 7.02 -1.45
N ALA A 115 20.51 7.95 -0.56
CA ALA A 115 20.80 7.81 0.87
C ALA A 115 19.52 7.77 1.72
N GLY A 116 18.36 7.72 1.05
CA GLY A 116 17.07 7.46 1.65
C GLY A 116 16.51 6.15 1.12
N ASN A 117 15.30 5.81 1.53
CA ASN A 117 14.65 4.55 1.14
C ASN A 117 14.41 4.50 -0.37
N ASP A 118 14.88 3.44 -1.02
CA ASP A 118 14.72 3.21 -2.45
C ASP A 118 13.88 1.97 -2.76
N THR A 119 13.14 2.00 -3.87
CA THR A 119 12.58 0.82 -4.54
C THR A 119 13.34 0.61 -5.85
N ILE A 120 14.02 -0.52 -6.01
CA ILE A 120 14.94 -0.77 -7.12
C ILE A 120 14.49 -1.99 -7.94
N ASP A 121 14.15 -1.80 -9.23
CA ASP A 121 14.00 -2.89 -10.21
C ASP A 121 15.23 -2.89 -11.12
N GLY A 122 16.11 -3.90 -11.00
CA GLY A 122 17.24 -4.07 -11.92
C GLY A 122 16.83 -4.41 -13.35
N ALA A 123 15.59 -4.87 -13.55
CA ALA A 123 15.07 -5.49 -14.75
C ALA A 123 15.78 -6.82 -15.09
N SER A 124 16.62 -6.89 -16.12
CA SER A 124 17.25 -8.15 -16.56
C SER A 124 18.76 -8.00 -16.60
N GLY A 125 19.49 -9.11 -16.60
CA GLY A 125 20.95 -9.12 -16.62
C GLY A 125 21.57 -9.35 -15.24
N ASN A 126 22.89 -9.55 -15.26
CA ASN A 126 23.65 -9.82 -14.04
C ASN A 126 24.04 -8.50 -13.36
N ASP A 127 23.10 -7.88 -12.66
CA ASP A 127 23.30 -6.57 -12.04
C ASP A 127 24.05 -6.64 -10.71
N PHE A 128 24.82 -5.58 -10.43
CA PHE A 128 25.29 -5.27 -9.08
C PHE A 128 24.50 -4.07 -8.55
N ILE A 129 23.80 -4.23 -7.43
CA ILE A 129 22.93 -3.21 -6.84
C ILE A 129 23.43 -2.88 -5.43
N ASP A 130 23.64 -1.59 -5.17
CA ASP A 130 23.97 -1.06 -3.84
C ASP A 130 22.89 -0.05 -3.42
N GLY A 131 22.02 -0.39 -2.47
CA GLY A 131 20.99 0.52 -1.95
C GLY A 131 21.55 1.69 -1.13
N LYS A 132 22.78 1.53 -0.64
CA LYS A 132 23.50 2.44 0.26
C LYS A 132 22.87 2.59 1.64
N ALA A 133 22.24 3.73 1.93
CA ALA A 133 21.72 4.05 3.25
C ALA A 133 20.23 4.30 3.11
N GLY A 134 19.45 3.84 4.09
CA GLY A 134 18.00 3.82 3.96
C GLY A 134 17.47 2.46 4.38
N THR A 135 16.19 2.24 4.16
CA THR A 135 15.59 0.91 4.12
C THR A 135 15.19 0.67 2.68
N ASP A 136 15.97 -0.16 1.99
CA ASP A 136 15.92 -0.30 0.54
C ASP A 136 15.27 -1.62 0.14
N THR A 137 14.42 -1.57 -0.89
CA THR A 137 13.68 -2.72 -1.42
C THR A 137 14.13 -3.01 -2.86
N ALA A 138 14.64 -4.21 -3.11
CA ALA A 138 14.84 -4.71 -4.48
C ALA A 138 13.62 -5.55 -4.91
N VAL A 139 13.05 -5.24 -6.08
CA VAL A 139 11.84 -5.90 -6.59
C VAL A 139 12.14 -6.85 -7.73
N PHE A 140 11.44 -7.98 -7.76
CA PHE A 140 11.60 -9.03 -8.77
C PHE A 140 10.23 -9.53 -9.25
N PHE A 141 9.91 -9.30 -10.52
CA PHE A 141 8.58 -9.62 -11.05
C PHE A 141 8.44 -11.08 -11.49
N GLY A 142 8.52 -12.00 -10.53
CA GLY A 142 8.26 -13.44 -10.70
C GLY A 142 7.86 -14.06 -9.37
N ASN A 143 7.59 -15.38 -9.34
CA ASN A 143 7.33 -16.02 -8.05
C ASN A 143 8.65 -16.19 -7.30
N ARG A 144 8.67 -15.95 -6.00
CA ARG A 144 9.85 -16.13 -5.14
C ARG A 144 10.47 -17.53 -5.27
N SER A 145 9.65 -18.57 -5.46
CA SER A 145 10.13 -19.95 -5.68
C SER A 145 10.89 -20.15 -6.98
N ASP A 146 10.76 -19.23 -7.93
CA ASP A 146 11.49 -19.25 -9.19
C ASP A 146 12.90 -18.64 -9.07
N PHE A 147 13.29 -18.20 -7.87
CA PHE A 147 14.59 -17.61 -7.60
C PHE A 147 15.33 -18.40 -6.51
N SER A 148 16.64 -18.53 -6.69
CA SER A 148 17.56 -18.94 -5.63
C SER A 148 18.11 -17.69 -4.95
N ILE A 149 17.93 -17.58 -3.64
CA ILE A 149 18.38 -16.45 -2.84
C ILE A 149 19.40 -16.96 -1.82
N ILE A 150 20.66 -16.53 -1.96
CA ILE A 150 21.75 -16.94 -1.06
C ILE A 150 22.54 -15.72 -0.59
N ASN A 151 23.11 -15.82 0.61
CA ASN A 151 24.05 -14.83 1.12
C ASN A 151 25.48 -15.31 0.92
N VAL A 152 26.31 -14.51 0.26
CA VAL A 152 27.71 -14.79 -0.02
C VAL A 152 28.56 -13.61 0.47
N ASN A 153 29.30 -13.79 1.57
CA ASN A 153 30.21 -12.78 2.11
C ASN A 153 29.57 -11.40 2.38
N GLY A 154 28.31 -11.37 2.81
CA GLY A 154 27.57 -10.12 3.08
C GLY A 154 26.86 -9.53 1.87
N GLU A 155 26.88 -10.22 0.73
CA GLU A 155 26.14 -9.87 -0.47
C GLU A 155 24.98 -10.87 -0.67
N ILE A 156 23.80 -10.37 -1.00
CA ILE A 156 22.65 -11.20 -1.37
C ILE A 156 22.75 -11.47 -2.88
N HIS A 157 22.78 -12.74 -3.27
CA HIS A 157 22.66 -13.14 -4.67
C HIS A 157 21.25 -13.66 -4.93
N VAL A 158 20.57 -13.04 -5.89
CA VAL A 158 19.26 -13.47 -6.38
C VAL A 158 19.44 -13.99 -7.80
N THR A 159 19.39 -15.32 -7.96
CA THR A 159 19.55 -15.98 -9.25
C THR A 159 18.20 -16.47 -9.76
N GLY A 160 17.78 -16.06 -10.96
CA GLY A 160 16.59 -16.61 -11.60
C GLY A 160 16.83 -18.05 -12.06
N LEU A 161 15.99 -18.97 -11.57
CA LEU A 161 16.00 -20.37 -11.99
C LEU A 161 15.41 -20.51 -13.40
N SER A 162 15.46 -21.72 -13.96
CA SER A 162 14.84 -22.00 -15.27
C SER A 162 13.31 -21.84 -15.30
N THR A 163 12.66 -21.74 -14.13
CA THR A 163 11.23 -21.48 -13.99
C THR A 163 10.91 -20.00 -13.85
N ALA A 164 11.92 -19.14 -13.71
CA ALA A 164 11.74 -17.70 -13.63
C ALA A 164 11.18 -17.14 -14.95
N PRO A 165 10.52 -15.97 -14.90
CA PRO A 165 10.21 -15.22 -16.11
C PRO A 165 11.45 -15.04 -16.98
N ALA A 166 11.25 -14.98 -18.30
CA ALA A 166 12.34 -14.92 -19.28
C ALA A 166 13.33 -13.78 -19.03
N ASP A 167 12.85 -12.68 -18.43
CA ASP A 167 13.64 -11.54 -17.98
C ASP A 167 14.74 -11.89 -16.96
N TYR A 168 14.54 -12.94 -16.16
CA TYR A 168 15.41 -13.26 -15.02
C TYR A 168 16.10 -14.61 -15.16
N ALA A 169 15.62 -15.48 -16.06
CA ALA A 169 16.06 -16.87 -16.14
C ALA A 169 17.56 -16.98 -16.49
N GLY A 170 18.36 -17.46 -15.53
CA GLY A 170 19.80 -17.61 -15.65
C GLY A 170 20.63 -16.40 -15.24
N ASP A 171 20.00 -15.24 -15.01
CA ASP A 171 20.66 -14.04 -14.52
C ASP A 171 20.79 -14.07 -13.00
N THR A 172 21.83 -13.40 -12.49
CA THR A 172 22.09 -13.23 -11.06
C THR A 172 22.29 -11.76 -10.71
N ALA A 173 21.34 -11.21 -9.96
CA ALA A 173 21.50 -9.92 -9.31
C ALA A 173 22.30 -10.09 -8.01
N ARG A 174 23.21 -9.15 -7.79
CA ARG A 174 24.23 -9.13 -6.74
C ARG A 174 24.01 -7.88 -5.88
N LEU A 175 23.51 -8.05 -4.66
CA LEU A 175 22.93 -6.95 -3.88
C LEU A 175 23.70 -6.71 -2.58
N ILE A 176 24.01 -5.45 -2.29
CA ILE A 176 24.48 -5.00 -0.98
C ILE A 176 23.60 -3.86 -0.48
N ASN A 177 23.53 -3.69 0.84
CA ASN A 177 22.73 -2.64 1.48
C ASN A 177 21.27 -2.63 0.95
N ILE A 178 20.67 -3.82 0.90
CA ILE A 178 19.26 -4.02 0.58
C ILE A 178 18.63 -4.76 1.76
N GLU A 179 17.65 -4.13 2.39
CA GLU A 179 16.97 -4.70 3.56
C GLU A 179 15.81 -5.60 3.16
N LYS A 180 15.17 -5.34 2.01
CA LYS A 180 13.93 -5.99 1.58
C LYS A 180 14.05 -6.53 0.16
N LEU A 181 13.55 -7.75 -0.07
CA LEU A 181 13.33 -8.30 -1.40
C LEU A 181 11.84 -8.55 -1.57
N GLN A 182 11.23 -8.02 -2.63
CA GLN A 182 9.80 -8.20 -2.92
C GLN A 182 9.62 -8.94 -4.25
N PHE A 183 8.73 -9.93 -4.26
CA PHE A 183 8.41 -10.74 -5.45
C PHE A 183 6.92 -10.68 -5.75
N THR A 184 6.53 -10.88 -7.01
CA THR A 184 5.11 -10.92 -7.43
C THR A 184 4.27 -11.92 -6.61
N SER A 185 4.87 -13.02 -6.17
CA SER A 185 4.16 -14.03 -5.38
C SER A 185 4.11 -13.72 -3.89
N ASP A 186 4.78 -12.70 -3.38
CA ASP A 186 4.76 -12.44 -1.94
C ASP A 186 3.34 -12.03 -1.50
N PRO A 187 2.93 -12.34 -0.26
CA PRO A 187 1.72 -11.74 0.31
C PRO A 187 1.93 -10.23 0.43
N GLU A 188 0.88 -9.45 0.21
CA GLU A 188 0.90 -7.98 0.32
C GLU A 188 -0.34 -7.55 1.10
N ILE A 189 -0.20 -6.86 2.23
CA ILE A 189 -1.32 -6.36 3.03
C ILE A 189 -1.66 -4.92 2.66
N SER A 190 -2.93 -4.66 2.37
CA SER A 190 -3.45 -3.28 2.38
C SER A 190 -4.55 -3.12 3.40
N VAL A 191 -4.57 -1.96 4.05
CA VAL A 191 -5.61 -1.58 5.01
C VAL A 191 -6.27 -0.29 4.57
N SER A 192 -7.59 -0.25 4.60
CA SER A 192 -8.35 0.95 4.30
C SER A 192 -9.46 1.20 5.31
N GLY A 193 -9.76 2.48 5.54
CA GLY A 193 -10.93 2.91 6.31
C GLY A 193 -11.69 3.96 5.50
N ASN A 194 -13.03 3.91 5.54
CA ASN A 194 -13.89 4.71 4.66
C ASN A 194 -13.48 4.66 3.18
N THR A 195 -12.99 3.50 2.71
CA THR A 195 -12.46 3.27 1.33
C THR A 195 -11.18 4.03 0.97
N ILE A 196 -10.55 4.71 1.93
CA ILE A 196 -9.28 5.40 1.76
C ILE A 196 -8.17 4.51 2.30
N ASN A 197 -7.09 4.34 1.52
CA ASN A 197 -5.92 3.59 1.91
C ASN A 197 -5.23 4.24 3.12
N ILE A 198 -4.89 3.44 4.11
CA ILE A 198 -4.10 3.83 5.27
C ILE A 198 -2.72 3.23 5.05
N ALA A 199 -1.66 4.04 5.13
CA ALA A 199 -0.29 3.55 4.92
C ALA A 199 0.22 2.80 6.17
N ASP A 200 1.09 1.81 5.99
CA ASP A 200 1.85 1.26 7.10
C ASP A 200 2.71 2.35 7.76
N GLY A 201 2.76 2.34 9.09
CA GLY A 201 3.44 3.34 9.90
C GLY A 201 2.74 4.69 9.99
N ASP A 202 1.50 4.85 9.50
CA ASP A 202 0.79 6.14 9.57
C ASP A 202 0.71 6.68 11.02
N THR A 203 1.14 7.92 11.20
CA THR A 203 1.20 8.63 12.48
C THR A 203 0.20 9.79 12.59
N SER A 204 -0.61 10.04 11.57
CA SER A 204 -1.47 11.22 11.46
C SER A 204 -2.96 10.88 11.34
N PRO A 205 -3.62 10.49 12.46
CA PRO A 205 -5.01 10.13 12.43
C PRO A 205 -5.90 11.28 11.92
N ASN A 206 -6.87 10.96 11.06
CA ASN A 206 -7.80 11.92 10.49
C ASN A 206 -9.19 11.30 10.28
N THR A 207 -10.22 12.15 10.15
CA THR A 207 -11.60 11.67 10.02
C THR A 207 -11.94 11.15 8.62
N ALA A 208 -11.11 11.41 7.61
CA ALA A 208 -11.40 11.04 6.24
C ALA A 208 -11.30 9.52 6.06
N ASP A 209 -10.19 8.93 6.49
CA ASP A 209 -9.98 7.47 6.48
C ASP A 209 -10.52 6.75 7.73
N GLY A 210 -11.11 7.48 8.67
CA GLY A 210 -11.72 6.90 9.88
C GLY A 210 -10.72 6.52 10.97
N THR A 211 -9.44 6.87 10.84
CA THR A 211 -8.45 6.73 11.93
C THR A 211 -8.70 7.74 13.07
N GLY A 212 -9.35 8.86 12.78
CA GLY A 212 -9.84 9.83 13.74
C GLY A 212 -11.32 9.61 14.10
N PHE A 213 -11.58 9.18 15.34
CA PHE A 213 -12.93 8.81 15.83
C PHE A 213 -13.78 10.01 16.27
N GLY A 214 -13.23 11.23 16.25
CA GLY A 214 -13.91 12.43 16.72
C GLY A 214 -14.16 12.40 18.24
N SER A 215 -15.37 12.79 18.66
CA SER A 215 -15.72 12.89 20.08
C SER A 215 -17.03 12.22 20.45
N VAL A 216 -17.09 11.63 21.65
CA VAL A 216 -18.30 11.03 22.24
C VAL A 216 -18.45 11.49 23.70
N ALA A 217 -19.69 11.67 24.18
CA ALA A 217 -19.93 11.96 25.60
C ALA A 217 -19.63 10.74 26.47
N GLN A 218 -19.15 10.97 27.70
CA GLN A 218 -18.87 9.89 28.65
C GLN A 218 -20.14 9.08 28.96
N GLY A 219 -20.04 7.75 28.79
CA GLY A 219 -21.16 6.82 28.90
C GLY A 219 -22.09 6.75 27.69
N GLY A 220 -21.84 7.55 26.64
CA GLY A 220 -22.57 7.48 25.38
C GLY A 220 -22.23 6.23 24.55
N ALA A 221 -22.97 6.00 23.47
CA ALA A 221 -22.65 4.92 22.53
C ALA A 221 -21.28 5.18 21.87
N GLY A 222 -20.31 4.30 22.10
CA GLY A 222 -18.96 4.44 21.54
C GLY A 222 -18.97 4.50 20.01
N VAL A 223 -18.13 5.38 19.44
CA VAL A 223 -17.96 5.49 17.99
C VAL A 223 -17.28 4.24 17.46
N ILE A 224 -17.81 3.66 16.39
CA ILE A 224 -17.27 2.44 15.75
C ILE A 224 -16.84 2.79 14.33
N HIS A 225 -15.60 2.44 13.98
CA HIS A 225 -15.11 2.45 12.61
C HIS A 225 -14.81 1.03 12.14
N THR A 226 -15.05 0.78 10.85
CA THR A 226 -14.72 -0.48 10.18
C THR A 226 -13.51 -0.25 9.30
N PHE A 227 -12.52 -1.12 9.41
CA PHE A 227 -11.34 -1.16 8.56
C PHE A 227 -11.38 -2.44 7.70
N ALA A 228 -11.10 -2.30 6.41
CA ALA A 228 -10.95 -3.42 5.50
C ALA A 228 -9.47 -3.78 5.38
N VAL A 229 -9.18 -5.08 5.44
CA VAL A 229 -7.86 -5.66 5.20
C VAL A 229 -7.97 -6.49 3.93
N LYS A 230 -7.03 -6.31 3.01
CA LYS A 230 -6.98 -7.05 1.76
C LYS A 230 -5.59 -7.63 1.56
N ASN A 231 -5.55 -8.80 0.93
CA ASN A 231 -4.32 -9.37 0.39
C ASN A 231 -4.22 -9.00 -1.08
N ASP A 232 -3.37 -8.03 -1.42
CA ASP A 232 -3.08 -7.62 -2.79
C ASP A 232 -1.98 -8.47 -3.45
N GLY A 233 -1.34 -9.33 -2.65
CA GLY A 233 -0.20 -10.15 -3.05
C GLY A 233 -0.59 -11.45 -3.74
N GLY A 234 0.43 -12.18 -4.21
CA GLY A 234 0.26 -13.42 -4.99
C GLY A 234 0.15 -14.70 -4.15
N SER A 235 0.52 -14.67 -2.87
CA SER A 235 0.42 -15.82 -1.95
C SER A 235 -0.54 -15.55 -0.80
N THR A 236 -0.83 -16.58 0.00
CA THR A 236 -1.67 -16.45 1.20
C THR A 236 -1.04 -15.50 2.23
N LEU A 237 -1.75 -14.44 2.57
CA LEU A 237 -1.45 -13.53 3.67
C LEU A 237 -1.98 -14.15 4.97
N THR A 238 -1.11 -14.42 5.93
CA THR A 238 -1.49 -14.84 7.29
C THR A 238 -1.60 -13.62 8.18
N LEU A 239 -2.63 -13.59 9.03
CA LEU A 239 -2.97 -12.45 9.88
C LEU A 239 -3.06 -12.88 11.35
N GLY A 240 -2.47 -12.07 12.23
CA GLY A 240 -2.75 -12.11 13.66
C GLY A 240 -4.00 -11.30 14.01
N THR A 241 -4.59 -11.57 15.18
CA THR A 241 -5.67 -10.73 15.71
C THR A 241 -5.16 -9.29 15.89
N PRO A 242 -5.85 -8.26 15.38
CA PRO A 242 -5.44 -6.88 15.57
C PRO A 242 -5.30 -6.53 17.05
N THR A 243 -4.33 -5.70 17.39
CA THR A 243 -4.22 -5.10 18.72
C THR A 243 -4.61 -3.63 18.63
N VAL A 244 -5.29 -3.11 19.65
CA VAL A 244 -5.78 -1.73 19.71
C VAL A 244 -5.24 -1.03 20.97
N PRO A 245 -5.03 0.30 20.95
CA PRO A 245 -4.51 1.02 22.11
C PRO A 245 -5.54 1.15 23.23
N ASN A 246 -5.09 1.50 24.43
CA ASN A 246 -5.97 1.69 25.58
C ASN A 246 -7.02 2.78 25.30
N GLY A 247 -8.28 2.53 25.68
CA GLY A 247 -9.43 3.35 25.34
C GLY A 247 -10.13 2.94 24.05
N PHE A 248 -9.67 1.87 23.40
CA PHE A 248 -10.33 1.26 22.25
C PHE A 248 -10.50 -0.25 22.43
N SER A 249 -11.52 -0.79 21.77
CA SER A 249 -11.87 -2.22 21.82
C SER A 249 -12.19 -2.76 20.42
N LEU A 250 -11.86 -4.04 20.17
CA LEU A 250 -12.30 -4.75 18.97
C LEU A 250 -13.76 -5.23 19.10
N VAL A 251 -14.50 -5.19 18.00
CA VAL A 251 -15.89 -5.64 17.93
C VAL A 251 -16.11 -6.47 16.65
N PRO A 252 -16.29 -7.80 16.74
CA PRO A 252 -16.07 -8.66 17.91
C PRO A 252 -14.56 -8.78 18.25
N ALA A 253 -14.23 -9.45 19.38
CA ALA A 253 -12.87 -9.51 19.90
C ALA A 253 -11.86 -10.25 19.00
N ASN A 254 -12.31 -11.17 18.15
CA ASN A 254 -11.48 -11.84 17.14
C ASN A 254 -12.09 -11.64 15.75
N PRO A 255 -11.84 -10.48 15.12
CA PRO A 255 -12.64 -10.01 13.99
C PRO A 255 -12.12 -10.46 12.63
N LEU A 256 -10.84 -10.80 12.49
CA LEU A 256 -10.22 -11.19 11.22
C LEU A 256 -10.07 -12.70 11.10
N ALA A 257 -10.21 -13.21 9.87
CA ALA A 257 -9.71 -14.52 9.48
C ALA A 257 -8.19 -14.62 9.70
N ALA A 258 -7.71 -15.79 10.12
CA ALA A 258 -6.28 -16.03 10.36
C ALA A 258 -5.44 -16.00 9.07
N SER A 259 -6.07 -16.07 7.90
CA SER A 259 -5.42 -15.88 6.62
C SER A 259 -6.40 -15.47 5.53
N LEU A 260 -5.86 -14.80 4.50
CA LEU A 260 -6.55 -14.41 3.29
C LEU A 260 -5.83 -15.01 2.07
N PRO A 261 -6.52 -15.69 1.13
CA PRO A 261 -5.91 -16.06 -0.14
C PRO A 261 -5.56 -14.80 -0.95
N SER A 262 -4.78 -14.95 -2.02
CA SER A 262 -4.50 -13.85 -2.97
C SER A 262 -5.82 -13.22 -3.47
N GLY A 263 -5.89 -11.88 -3.43
CA GLY A 263 -7.08 -11.09 -3.75
C GLY A 263 -8.21 -11.16 -2.72
N GLY A 264 -8.04 -11.94 -1.64
CA GLY A 264 -8.99 -12.05 -0.55
C GLY A 264 -9.05 -10.78 0.30
N SER A 265 -10.20 -10.53 0.94
CA SER A 265 -10.39 -9.41 1.87
C SER A 265 -11.26 -9.82 3.05
N ASP A 266 -11.10 -9.11 4.16
CA ASP A 266 -11.91 -9.21 5.36
C ASP A 266 -11.99 -7.84 6.06
N THR A 267 -12.82 -7.71 7.09
CA THR A 267 -13.00 -6.45 7.81
C THR A 267 -12.97 -6.64 9.32
N PHE A 268 -12.49 -5.63 10.04
CA PHE A 268 -12.61 -5.58 11.49
C PHE A 268 -13.17 -4.24 11.96
N GLN A 269 -13.84 -4.23 13.11
CA GLN A 269 -14.37 -3.00 13.69
C GLN A 269 -13.65 -2.66 14.99
N VAL A 270 -13.37 -1.37 15.17
CA VAL A 270 -12.77 -0.82 16.37
C VAL A 270 -13.74 0.19 16.96
N ARG A 271 -13.91 0.15 18.28
CA ARG A 271 -14.77 1.06 19.04
C ARG A 271 -13.93 1.96 19.94
N LEU A 272 -14.25 3.25 19.99
CA LEU A 272 -13.80 4.15 21.06
C LEU A 272 -14.61 3.89 22.34
N ASP A 273 -13.93 3.47 23.40
CA ASP A 273 -14.58 3.16 24.67
C ASP A 273 -14.89 4.46 25.44
N SER A 274 -16.17 4.70 25.69
CA SER A 274 -16.70 5.96 26.23
C SER A 274 -16.80 6.03 27.75
N THR A 275 -16.32 5.02 28.49
CA THR A 275 -16.51 4.93 29.95
C THR A 275 -15.66 5.93 30.73
N VAL A 276 -14.47 6.26 30.22
CA VAL A 276 -13.50 7.14 30.88
C VAL A 276 -13.22 8.36 29.99
N ALA A 277 -13.57 9.54 30.48
CA ALA A 277 -13.29 10.81 29.81
C ALA A 277 -11.80 11.01 29.48
N GLY A 278 -11.53 11.87 28.51
CA GLY A 278 -10.19 12.23 28.03
C GLY A 278 -9.93 11.83 26.59
N THR A 279 -8.83 12.34 26.05
CA THR A 279 -8.32 11.97 24.72
C THR A 279 -7.63 10.61 24.79
N LYS A 280 -7.94 9.75 23.82
CA LYS A 280 -7.35 8.43 23.61
C LYS A 280 -6.60 8.43 22.29
N SER A 281 -5.43 7.81 22.27
CA SER A 281 -4.62 7.68 21.06
C SER A 281 -3.65 6.52 21.18
N GLY A 282 -3.19 6.02 20.04
CA GLY A 282 -2.15 5.01 19.94
C GLY A 282 -2.25 4.27 18.62
N GLN A 283 -1.53 3.17 18.46
CA GLN A 283 -1.49 2.42 17.22
C GLN A 283 -2.36 1.17 17.24
N ILE A 284 -3.05 0.90 16.14
CA ILE A 284 -3.49 -0.43 15.78
C ILE A 284 -2.27 -1.18 15.21
N ARG A 285 -2.11 -2.46 15.56
CA ARG A 285 -1.05 -3.32 15.02
C ARG A 285 -1.61 -4.68 14.63
N ILE A 286 -1.28 -5.14 13.43
CA ILE A 286 -1.68 -6.43 12.86
C ILE A 286 -0.40 -7.18 12.51
N ALA A 287 -0.16 -8.33 13.16
CA ALA A 287 0.95 -9.19 12.75
C ALA A 287 0.60 -9.86 11.42
N THR A 288 1.56 -9.94 10.49
CA THR A 288 1.33 -10.50 9.15
C THR A 288 2.50 -11.41 8.75
N ASN A 289 2.41 -12.11 7.62
CA ASN A 289 3.60 -12.68 6.95
C ASN A 289 4.02 -11.85 5.73
N ASP A 290 3.51 -10.61 5.64
CA ASP A 290 4.05 -9.66 4.69
C ASP A 290 5.46 -9.26 5.12
N SER A 291 6.42 -9.39 4.22
CA SER A 291 7.83 -9.34 4.61
C SER A 291 8.31 -7.93 4.97
N ASP A 292 7.67 -6.91 4.41
CA ASP A 292 8.04 -5.52 4.58
C ASP A 292 7.05 -4.73 5.45
N GLU A 293 5.88 -5.31 5.74
CA GLU A 293 4.78 -4.74 6.53
C GLU A 293 4.35 -5.68 7.67
N ASN A 294 5.33 -6.24 8.39
CA ASN A 294 5.09 -7.08 9.57
C ASN A 294 5.75 -6.52 10.84
N PRO A 295 4.97 -5.98 11.80
CA PRO A 295 3.51 -5.84 11.75
C PRO A 295 3.07 -4.58 10.97
N PHE A 296 1.95 -4.69 10.25
CA PHE A 296 1.25 -3.53 9.71
C PHE A 296 0.67 -2.72 10.85
N ASN A 297 0.92 -1.41 10.88
CA ASN A 297 0.50 -0.55 11.98
C ASN A 297 0.12 0.85 11.54
N PHE A 298 -0.84 1.46 12.23
CA PHE A 298 -1.26 2.84 11.99
C PHE A 298 -1.88 3.46 13.23
N SER A 299 -1.82 4.78 13.34
CA SER A 299 -2.27 5.53 14.52
C SER A 299 -3.76 5.87 14.44
N ILE A 300 -4.43 5.83 15.59
CA ILE A 300 -5.82 6.26 15.76
C ILE A 300 -5.95 7.25 16.93
N ASN A 301 -7.00 8.08 16.92
CA ASN A 301 -7.33 8.95 18.05
C ASN A 301 -8.85 9.12 18.25
N GLY A 302 -9.24 9.58 19.43
CA GLY A 302 -10.62 9.91 19.77
C GLY A 302 -10.73 10.62 21.11
N THR A 303 -11.82 11.34 21.36
CA THR A 303 -12.03 12.09 22.60
C THR A 303 -13.31 11.69 23.29
N VAL A 304 -13.23 11.35 24.58
CA VAL A 304 -14.41 11.17 25.42
C VAL A 304 -14.62 12.43 26.25
N THR A 305 -15.67 13.19 26.00
CA THR A 305 -15.97 14.44 26.71
C THR A 305 -16.69 14.15 28.02
N THR A 306 -16.37 14.89 29.08
CA THR A 306 -17.06 14.74 30.36
C THR A 306 -18.53 15.14 30.21
N THR A 307 -19.42 14.29 30.70
CA THR A 307 -20.84 14.63 30.77
C THR A 307 -21.04 15.61 31.93
N LEU A 308 -21.55 16.80 31.65
CA LEU A 308 -21.92 17.75 32.69
C LEU A 308 -23.10 17.18 33.49
N GLN A 309 -22.85 16.76 34.73
CA GLN A 309 -23.94 16.53 35.69
C GLN A 309 -24.29 17.86 36.35
N ILE A 310 -25.43 18.43 35.96
CA ILE A 310 -26.02 19.54 36.71
C ILE A 310 -26.77 18.92 37.90
N THR A 311 -26.17 18.98 39.09
CA THR A 311 -26.88 18.66 40.33
C THR A 311 -27.64 19.89 40.79
N LEU A 312 -28.96 19.88 40.67
CA LEU A 312 -29.81 20.92 41.24
C LEU A 312 -29.90 20.68 42.77
N ILE A 313 -29.21 21.48 43.57
CA ILE A 313 -29.32 21.44 45.03
C ILE A 313 -30.46 22.38 45.44
N GLY A 314 -31.67 21.82 45.61
CA GLY A 314 -32.78 22.55 46.23
C GLY A 314 -32.47 22.80 47.71
N THR A 315 -32.56 24.05 48.16
CA THR A 315 -32.36 24.45 49.57
C THR A 315 -33.60 25.07 50.20
N SER A 316 -34.80 24.65 49.78
CA SER A 316 -36.04 25.08 50.44
C SER A 316 -36.70 23.92 51.17
N SER A 317 -37.08 24.15 52.42
CA SER A 317 -37.98 23.30 53.21
C SER A 317 -39.43 23.29 52.68
N ASP A 318 -39.60 23.45 51.37
CA ASP A 318 -40.88 23.38 50.69
C ASP A 318 -40.76 22.29 49.63
N ASP A 319 -41.14 21.10 50.04
CA ASP A 319 -41.10 19.87 49.25
C ASP A 319 -42.26 19.90 48.25
N SER A 320 -41.97 20.34 47.03
CA SER A 320 -42.80 20.02 45.88
C SER A 320 -41.93 19.85 44.63
N LEU A 321 -41.14 18.78 44.61
CA LEU A 321 -40.67 18.21 43.34
C LEU A 321 -41.84 17.47 42.70
N LEU A 322 -42.60 18.17 41.87
CA LEU A 322 -43.56 17.54 40.96
C LEU A 322 -42.78 16.67 39.97
N LEU A 323 -43.04 15.36 40.00
CA LEU A 323 -42.69 14.42 38.93
C LEU A 323 -43.28 14.96 37.62
N GLY A 324 -42.48 15.62 36.79
CA GLY A 324 -42.96 16.20 35.55
C GLY A 324 -42.02 17.13 34.79
N ASP A 325 -40.97 17.69 35.42
CA ASP A 325 -40.05 18.55 34.69
C ASP A 325 -39.12 17.73 33.79
N GLN A 326 -39.52 17.67 32.52
CA GLN A 326 -38.66 17.30 31.40
C GLN A 326 -37.54 18.33 31.31
N ILE A 327 -36.30 17.89 31.49
CA ILE A 327 -35.16 18.61 30.94
C ILE A 327 -34.99 18.08 29.50
N VAL A 328 -35.10 19.01 28.55
CA VAL A 328 -34.95 18.83 27.09
C VAL A 328 -33.71 18.02 26.74
#